data_AF-A0A3M1EQH1-F1
#
_entry.id   AF-A0A3M1EQH1-F1
#
_cell.length_a   1.000
_cell.length_b   1.000
_cell.length_c   1.000
_cell.angle_alpha   90.00
_cell.angle_beta   90.00
_cell.angle_gamma   90.00
#
_symmetry.space_group_name_H-M   'P 1'
#
loop_
_entity.id
_entity.type
_entity.pdbx_description
1 polymer ?
#
loop_
_entity_poly.entity_id
_entity_poly.type
_entity_poly.pdbx_seq_one_letter_code
_entity_poly.pdbx_strand_id
1 'polypeptide(L)' 'MLCSVLLKEGIEAISRIETEMRNWMTEKEYDSVSQMQGSMSLKNAPDPHAFERAHYIQAVSGHEWHGQG' A
#
# COMPACT_ATOMS: atom_id res chain seq x y z
N MET A 1 2.00 -4.62 -2.29
CA MET A 1 1.48 -5.63 -3.25
C MET A 1 0.72 -4.94 -4.39
N LEU A 2 1.42 -4.58 -5.46
CA LEU A 2 0.78 -4.10 -6.70
C LEU A 2 0.93 -5.16 -7.80
N CYS A 3 2.13 -5.74 -7.95
CA CYS A 3 2.41 -6.77 -8.95
C CYS A 3 1.48 -7.99 -8.86
N SER A 4 1.12 -8.43 -7.65
CA SER A 4 0.18 -9.56 -7.50
C SER A 4 -1.26 -9.20 -7.90
N VAL A 5 -1.68 -7.94 -7.70
CA VAL A 5 -2.99 -7.47 -8.15
C VAL A 5 -3.00 -7.42 -9.66
N LEU A 6 -1.94 -6.89 -10.28
CA LEU A 6 -1.80 -6.87 -11.74
C LEU A 6 -1.74 -8.27 -12.36
N LEU A 7 -1.09 -9.22 -11.69
CA LEU A 7 -1.02 -10.60 -12.14
C LEU A 7 -2.39 -11.30 -12.12
N LYS A 8 -3.25 -10.95 -11.15
CA LYS A 8 -4.58 -11.57 -10.96
C LYS A 8 -5.69 -10.87 -11.74
N GLU A 9 -5.64 -9.54 -11.79
CA GLU A 9 -6.73 -8.68 -12.28
C GLU A 9 -6.38 -7.94 -13.58
N GLY A 10 -5.15 -8.09 -14.07
CA GLY A 10 -4.70 -7.45 -15.32
C GLY A 10 -4.43 -5.95 -15.19
N ILE A 11 -4.16 -5.31 -16.33
CA ILE A 11 -3.73 -3.90 -16.39
C ILE A 11 -4.85 -2.92 -16.00
N GLU A 12 -6.12 -3.31 -16.15
CA GLU A 12 -7.28 -2.48 -15.81
C GLU A 12 -7.34 -2.11 -14.31
N ALA A 13 -6.73 -2.94 -13.45
CA ALA A 13 -6.61 -2.65 -12.04
C ALA A 13 -5.84 -1.34 -11.77
N ILE A 14 -4.93 -0.91 -12.67
CA ILE A 14 -4.22 0.36 -12.54
C ILE A 14 -5.19 1.53 -12.57
N SER A 15 -6.08 1.57 -13.58
CA SER A 15 -7.04 2.66 -13.75
C SER A 15 -8.02 2.74 -12.57
N ARG A 16 -8.44 1.58 -12.05
CA ARG A 16 -9.26 1.51 -10.84
C ARG A 16 -8.52 2.09 -9.64
N ILE A 17 -7.29 1.64 -9.38
CA ILE A 17 -6.47 2.12 -8.26
C ILE A 17 -6.25 3.64 -8.37
N GLU A 18 -5.93 4.15 -9.56
CA GLU A 18 -5.76 5.59 -9.79
C GLU A 18 -7.03 6.38 -9.43
N THR A 19 -8.19 5.92 -9.91
CA THR A 19 -9.47 6.58 -9.69
C THR A 19 -9.82 6.63 -8.20
N GLU A 20 -9.70 5.49 -7.52
CA GLU A 20 -9.97 5.40 -6.08
C GLU A 20 -9.00 6.28 -5.27
N MET A 21 -7.72 6.32 -5.64
CA MET A 21 -6.75 7.20 -4.99
C MET A 21 -7.10 8.69 -5.18
N ARG A 22 -7.53 9.11 -6.38
CA ARG A 22 -7.95 10.49 -6.64
C ARG A 22 -9.20 10.87 -5.86
N ASN A 23 -10.18 9.98 -5.78
CA ASN A 23 -11.40 10.19 -5.00
C ASN A 23 -11.06 10.37 -3.53
N TRP A 24 -10.27 9.46 -2.97
CA TRP A 24 -9.84 9.53 -1.58
C TRP A 24 -9.04 10.80 -1.28
N MET A 25 -8.15 11.23 -2.19
CA MET A 25 -7.42 12.49 -2.05
C MET A 25 -8.36 13.70 -2.04
N THR A 26 -9.39 13.68 -2.89
CA THR A 26 -10.42 14.74 -2.93
C THR A 26 -11.21 14.79 -1.63
N GLU A 27 -11.65 13.64 -1.11
CA GLU A 27 -12.37 13.55 0.17
C GLU A 27 -11.53 14.01 1.37
N LYS A 28 -10.20 13.93 1.26
CA LYS A 28 -9.24 14.34 2.28
C LYS A 28 -8.61 15.71 2.02
N GLU A 29 -9.10 16.44 1.02
CA GLU A 29 -8.64 17.78 0.68
C GLU A 29 -7.12 17.84 0.38
N TYR A 30 -6.59 16.78 -0.22
CA TYR A 30 -5.21 16.72 -0.71
C TYR A 30 -5.14 17.18 -2.17
N ASP A 31 -4.44 18.29 -2.40
CA ASP A 31 -4.19 18.84 -3.73
C ASP A 31 -3.10 18.08 -4.50
N SER A 32 -2.23 17.35 -3.79
CA SER A 32 -1.13 16.62 -4.42
C SER A 32 -0.70 15.37 -3.65
N VAL A 33 -0.12 14.42 -4.39
CA VAL A 33 0.49 13.20 -3.81
C VAL A 33 1.61 13.57 -2.83
N SER A 34 2.38 14.63 -3.11
CA SER A 34 3.44 15.13 -2.23
C SER A 34 2.90 15.58 -0.87
N GLN A 35 1.75 16.26 -0.86
CA GLN A 35 1.07 16.68 0.38
C GLN A 35 0.57 15.46 1.17
N MET A 36 -0.03 14.49 0.49
CA MET A 36 -0.45 13.21 1.08
C MET A 36 0.72 12.43 1.69
N GLN A 37 1.84 12.33 0.96
CA GLN A 37 3.07 11.67 1.44
C GLN A 37 3.64 12.35 2.69
N GLY A 38 3.60 13.69 2.75
CA GLY A 38 4.00 14.46 3.93
C GLY A 38 3.15 14.16 5.17
N SER A 39 1.86 13.85 5.00
CA SER A 39 0.96 13.42 6.08
C SER A 39 1.16 11.96 6.50
N MET A 40 1.63 11.10 5.60
CA MET A 40 1.84 9.66 5.85
C MET A 40 3.26 9.30 6.31
N SER A 41 4.25 10.17 6.09
CA SER A 41 5.62 9.97 6.57
C SER A 41 5.72 10.30 8.06
N LEU A 42 5.52 9.28 8.90
CA LEU A 42 5.92 9.20 10.32
C LEU A 42 5.24 10.14 11.32
N LYS A 43 4.74 11.32 10.91
CA LYS A 43 4.24 12.37 11.83
C LYS A 43 2.81 12.13 12.35
N ASN A 44 2.04 11.26 11.70
CA ASN A 44 0.64 10.96 12.04
C ASN A 44 0.37 9.46 12.34
N ALA A 45 1.40 8.62 12.47
CA ALA A 45 1.22 7.22 12.87
C ALA A 45 1.04 7.15 14.39
N PRO A 46 -0.15 6.80 14.92
CA PRO A 46 -0.37 6.69 16.37
C PRO A 46 0.42 5.53 17.02
N ASP A 47 0.95 4.60 16.21
CA ASP A 47 1.84 3.53 16.68
C ASP A 47 2.91 3.21 15.61
N PRO A 48 4.14 3.73 15.76
CA PRO A 48 5.28 3.44 14.88
C PRO A 48 5.57 1.94 14.73
N HIS A 49 5.28 1.13 15.76
CA HIS A 49 5.50 -0.32 15.71
C HIS A 49 4.49 -1.05 14.82
N ALA A 50 3.30 -0.49 14.58
CA ALA A 50 2.33 -1.09 13.66
C ALA A 50 2.78 -1.00 12.19
N PHE A 51 3.45 0.09 11.82
CA PHE A 51 4.01 0.28 10.49
C PHE A 51 5.18 -0.67 10.22
N GLU A 52 6.10 -0.81 11.19
CA GLU A 52 7.20 -1.78 11.12
C GLU A 52 6.69 -3.23 11.09
N ARG A 53 5.69 -3.58 11.92
CA ARG A 53 5.10 -4.93 11.93
C ARG A 53 4.41 -5.29 10.61
N ALA A 54 3.72 -4.35 9.95
CA ALA A 54 3.10 -4.62 8.65
C ALA A 54 4.13 -4.92 7.56
N HIS A 55 5.25 -4.17 7.54
CA HIS A 55 6.36 -4.42 6.62
C HIS A 55 7.11 -5.72 6.95
N TYR A 56 7.33 -6.01 8.23
CA TYR A 56 7.98 -7.24 8.69
C TYR A 56 7.14 -8.49 8.38
N ILE A 57 5.84 -8.47 8.66
CA ILE A 57 4.93 -9.58 8.32
C ILE A 57 4.90 -9.79 6.81
N GLN A 58 4.87 -8.74 5.98
CA GLN A 58 4.97 -8.91 4.52
C GLN A 58 6.29 -9.54 4.06
N ALA A 59 7.41 -9.19 4.68
CA ALA A 59 8.72 -9.76 4.35
C ALA A 59 8.82 -11.26 4.74
N VAL A 60 8.25 -11.64 5.89
CA VAL A 60 8.26 -13.02 6.37
C VAL A 60 7.23 -13.90 5.65
N SER A 61 6.04 -13.35 5.35
CA SER A 61 4.98 -14.09 4.63
C SER A 61 5.29 -14.32 3.15
N GLY A 62 6.31 -13.63 2.60
CA GLY A 62 6.79 -13.82 1.23
C GLY A 62 7.65 -15.07 1.02
N HIS A 63 7.99 -15.79 2.08
CA HIS A 63 8.65 -17.08 2.01
C HIS A 63 7.73 -18.17 2.57
N GLU A 64 6.72 -18.55 1.78
CA GLU A 64 6.23 -19.92 1.84
C GLU A 64 7.40 -20.82 1.44
N TRP A 65 8.07 -21.35 2.46
CA TRP A 65 9.12 -22.33 2.35
C TRP A 65 8.49 -23.58 1.72
N HIS A 66 8.70 -23.78 0.42
CA HIS A 66 8.35 -25.03 -0.26
C HIS A 66 9.42 -26.09 0.09
N GLY A 67 9.42 -26.52 1.35
CA GLY A 67 10.14 -27.70 1.80
C GLY A 67 9.29 -28.93 1.53
N GLN A 68 9.42 -29.53 0.35
CA GLN A 68 9.12 -30.96 0.19
C GLN A 68 10.22 -31.73 0.93
N GLY A 69 9.83 -32.61 1.85
CA GLY A 69 10.69 -33.49 2.63
C GLY A 69 10.02 -33.92 3.92
#